data_AF-A0A349HWP8-F1
#
_entry.id   AF-A0A349HWP8-F1
#
_cell.length_a   1.000
_cell.length_b   1.000
_cell.length_c   1.000
_cell.angle_alpha   90.00
_cell.angle_beta   90.00
_cell.angle_gamma   90.00
#
_symmetry.space_group_name_H-M   'P 1'
#
loop_
_entity.id
_entity.type
_entity.pdbx_description
1 polymer ?
#
loop_
_entity_poly.entity_id
_entity_poly.type
_entity_poly.pdbx_seq_one_letter_code
_entity_poly.pdbx_strand_id
1 'polypeptide(L)'
;MNCKKCGFEIMDNRIKTCPKCGSKVNGLPTWAKVLIGFVILGIVFQIALFFLGIVAAIVLPVMEGNASGANFRRSFLKTISTLNQAQLMAMAKNDGEFTNSDDIWNKGIKENTAEVVVIPEGIRLSNGVEVKYEKLRESCEPNYSKNASESTACAMLTIDVNGFSKGPNTMSTSTKIADRYTLLMYPISVVPITGSEEEKILYPQGTSN
;
A
#
# COMPACT_ATOMS: atom_id res chain seq x y z
N MET A 1 13.59 -37.40 -47.93
CA MET A 1 13.96 -36.00 -47.60
C MET A 1 15.43 -35.78 -47.90
N ASN A 2 15.85 -34.62 -48.39
CA ASN A 2 17.24 -34.42 -48.81
C ASN A 2 18.02 -33.69 -47.75
N CYS A 3 19.23 -34.18 -47.45
CA CYS A 3 20.15 -33.48 -46.56
C CYS A 3 20.54 -32.13 -47.19
N LYS A 4 20.20 -31.01 -46.55
CA LYS A 4 20.48 -29.66 -47.07
C LYS A 4 21.98 -29.39 -47.30
N LYS A 5 22.88 -30.12 -46.62
CA LYS A 5 24.34 -29.89 -46.72
C LYS A 5 25.01 -30.68 -47.84
N CYS A 6 24.57 -31.92 -48.11
CA CYS A 6 25.24 -32.80 -49.07
C CYS A 6 24.33 -33.37 -50.16
N GLY A 7 23.06 -32.97 -50.19
CA GLY A 7 22.09 -33.40 -51.20
C GLY A 7 21.68 -34.88 -51.12
N PHE A 8 22.20 -35.64 -50.15
CA PHE A 8 21.92 -37.07 -50.02
C PHE A 8 20.44 -37.31 -49.69
N GLU A 9 19.80 -38.18 -50.47
CA GLU A 9 18.43 -38.63 -50.24
C GLU A 9 18.36 -39.53 -49.01
N ILE A 10 17.57 -39.12 -48.03
CA ILE A 10 17.30 -39.87 -46.81
C ILE A 10 15.90 -40.45 -46.92
N MET A 11 15.82 -41.78 -46.97
CA MET A 11 14.58 -42.52 -47.17
C MET A 11 13.78 -42.77 -45.87
N ASP A 12 14.37 -42.54 -44.68
CA ASP A 12 13.70 -42.68 -43.38
C ASP A 12 13.69 -41.36 -42.59
N ASN A 13 12.48 -40.91 -42.26
CA ASN A 13 12.11 -39.70 -41.53
C ASN A 13 12.68 -39.67 -40.10
N ARG A 14 13.03 -40.83 -39.53
CA ARG A 14 13.55 -40.98 -38.17
C ARG A 14 15.04 -40.70 -38.06
N ILE A 15 15.76 -40.62 -39.18
CA ILE A 15 17.20 -40.35 -39.20
C ILE A 15 17.46 -38.87 -38.87
N LYS A 16 17.94 -38.60 -37.65
CA LYS A 16 18.21 -37.23 -37.15
C LYS A 16 19.53 -36.64 -37.64
N THR A 17 20.46 -37.48 -38.09
CA THR A 17 21.80 -37.11 -38.59
C THR A 17 22.08 -37.78 -39.93
N CYS A 18 22.52 -37.01 -40.91
CA CYS A 18 22.81 -37.51 -42.25
C CYS A 18 23.98 -38.51 -42.19
N PRO A 19 23.82 -39.76 -42.65
CA PRO A 19 24.87 -40.78 -42.55
C PRO A 19 26.11 -40.46 -43.40
N LYS A 20 25.96 -39.66 -44.47
CA LYS A 20 27.08 -39.32 -45.38
C LYS A 20 27.95 -38.16 -44.89
N CYS A 21 27.39 -37.20 -44.15
CA CYS A 21 28.10 -35.98 -43.76
C CYS A 21 27.97 -35.59 -42.28
N GLY A 22 27.29 -36.42 -41.48
CA GLY A 22 27.08 -36.21 -40.05
C GLY A 22 26.16 -35.03 -39.68
N SER A 23 25.68 -34.24 -40.64
CA SER A 23 24.88 -33.03 -40.34
C SER A 23 23.46 -33.37 -39.85
N LYS A 24 22.94 -32.58 -38.89
CA LYS A 24 21.58 -32.77 -38.37
C LYS A 24 20.54 -32.42 -39.43
N VAL A 25 19.63 -33.35 -39.71
CA VAL A 25 18.66 -33.25 -40.81
C VAL A 25 17.43 -32.43 -40.40
N ASN A 26 17.01 -32.55 -39.13
CA ASN A 26 15.85 -31.88 -38.56
C ASN A 26 16.25 -30.99 -37.37
N GLY A 27 16.71 -29.77 -37.67
CA GLY A 27 16.81 -28.70 -36.68
C GLY A 27 15.48 -27.95 -36.58
N LEU A 28 15.08 -27.54 -35.37
CA LEU A 28 13.87 -26.74 -35.16
C LEU A 28 13.87 -25.55 -36.15
N PRO A 29 12.79 -25.35 -36.92
CA PRO A 29 12.77 -24.33 -37.96
C PRO A 29 12.97 -22.93 -37.36
N THR A 30 13.63 -22.04 -38.09
CA THR A 30 14.06 -20.73 -37.58
C THR A 30 12.89 -19.91 -37.01
N TRP A 31 11.70 -19.99 -37.63
CA TRP A 31 10.48 -19.32 -37.15
C TRP A 31 10.04 -19.80 -35.76
N ALA A 32 10.23 -21.10 -35.45
CA ALA A 32 9.90 -21.65 -34.14
C ALA A 32 10.88 -21.19 -33.06
N LYS A 33 12.17 -21.01 -33.40
CA LYS A 33 13.16 -20.43 -32.47
C LYS A 33 12.85 -18.98 -32.13
N VAL A 34 12.40 -18.20 -33.12
CA VAL A 34 12.00 -16.80 -32.92
C VAL A 34 10.78 -16.70 -32.01
N LEU A 35 9.75 -17.53 -32.22
CA LEU A 35 8.58 -17.57 -31.34
C LEU A 35 8.91 -17.93 -29.90
N ILE A 36 9.76 -18.94 -29.69
CA ILE A 36 10.24 -19.31 -28.34
C ILE A 36 10.97 -18.13 -27.69
N GLY A 37 11.79 -17.40 -28.47
CA GLY A 37 12.45 -16.18 -28.03
C GLY A 37 11.46 -15.10 -27.55
N PHE A 38 10.40 -14.84 -28.31
CA PHE A 38 9.37 -13.86 -27.95
C PHE A 38 8.59 -14.24 -26.69
N VAL A 39 8.24 -15.52 -26.52
CA VAL A 39 7.51 -15.99 -25.33
C VAL A 39 8.40 -15.85 -24.08
N ILE A 40 9.67 -16.24 -24.16
CA ILE A 40 10.62 -16.09 -23.04
C ILE A 40 10.83 -14.60 -22.72
N LEU A 41 11.04 -13.75 -23.73
CA LEU A 41 11.23 -12.32 -23.54
C LEU A 41 10.01 -11.66 -22.88
N GLY A 42 8.80 -12.05 -23.30
CA GLY A 42 7.55 -11.59 -22.69
C GLY A 42 7.45 -11.98 -21.22
N ILE A 43 7.73 -13.23 -20.87
CA ILE A 43 7.73 -13.71 -19.48
C ILE A 43 8.76 -12.95 -18.63
N VAL A 44 9.98 -12.77 -19.13
CA VAL A 44 11.05 -12.03 -18.44
C VAL A 44 10.66 -10.57 -18.23
N PHE A 45 10.05 -9.93 -19.24
CA PHE A 45 9.57 -8.55 -19.14
C PHE A 45 8.45 -8.40 -18.10
N GLN A 46 7.53 -9.36 -18.05
CA GLN A 46 6.43 -9.38 -17.08
C GLN A 46 6.93 -9.57 -15.64
N ILE A 47 7.94 -10.44 -15.45
CA ILE A 47 8.63 -10.62 -14.16
C ILE A 47 9.41 -9.35 -13.76
N ALA A 48 10.11 -8.72 -14.71
CA ALA A 48 10.83 -7.48 -14.43
C ALA A 48 9.90 -6.34 -14.01
N LEU A 49 8.74 -6.19 -14.68
CA LEU A 49 7.71 -5.22 -14.28
C LEU A 49 7.11 -5.54 -12.90
N PHE A 50 6.89 -6.82 -12.59
CA PHE A 50 6.44 -7.27 -11.28
C PHE A 50 7.45 -6.89 -10.18
N PHE A 51 8.76 -7.09 -10.42
CA PHE A 51 9.80 -6.65 -9.48
C PHE A 51 9.97 -5.12 -9.43
N LEU A 52 9.86 -4.40 -10.54
CA LEU A 52 9.88 -2.93 -10.55
C LEU A 52 8.71 -2.33 -9.74
N GLY A 53 7.53 -2.96 -9.77
CA GLY A 53 6.41 -2.62 -8.90
C GLY A 53 6.67 -2.89 -7.41
N ILE A 54 7.47 -3.90 -7.08
CA ILE A 54 7.84 -4.25 -5.70
C ILE A 54 8.98 -3.36 -5.17
N VAL A 55 9.93 -2.96 -6.03
CA VAL A 55 11.11 -2.18 -5.60
C VAL A 55 10.80 -0.70 -5.37
N ALA A 56 9.75 -0.15 -5.99
CA ALA A 56 9.26 1.19 -5.64
C ALA A 56 8.75 1.29 -4.19
N ALA A 57 8.48 0.16 -3.52
CA ALA A 57 8.08 0.12 -2.12
C ALA A 57 9.25 0.19 -1.13
N ILE A 58 10.50 0.16 -1.59
CA ILE A 58 11.68 0.13 -0.71
C ILE A 58 12.58 1.33 -1.03
N VAL A 59 12.82 2.14 0.01
CA VAL A 59 13.76 3.27 0.12
C VAL A 59 13.24 4.64 -0.34
N LEU A 60 12.47 5.29 0.53
CA LEU A 60 12.71 6.72 0.76
C LEU A 60 13.96 6.82 1.66
N PRO A 61 15.02 7.56 1.27
CA PRO A 61 16.11 7.85 2.18
C PRO A 61 15.55 8.70 3.32
N VAL A 62 15.60 8.17 4.53
CA VAL A 62 15.34 8.93 5.76
C VAL A 62 16.49 9.93 5.89
N MET A 63 16.32 11.12 5.33
CA MET A 63 17.22 12.24 5.59
C MET A 63 16.97 12.75 7.00
N GLU A 64 17.97 12.56 7.85
CA GLU A 64 18.00 12.89 9.28
C GLU A 64 17.83 14.39 9.56
N GLY A 65 17.23 14.70 10.71
CA GLY A 65 17.21 16.01 11.34
C GLY A 65 15.91 16.78 11.15
N ASN A 66 15.70 17.39 9.97
CA ASN A 66 14.57 18.29 9.72
C ASN A 66 13.66 17.83 8.55
N ALA A 67 14.17 16.98 7.66
CA ALA A 67 13.37 16.42 6.57
C ALA A 67 12.41 15.32 7.07
N SER A 68 12.83 14.54 8.08
CA SER A 68 12.01 13.52 8.72
C SER A 68 10.75 14.10 9.36
N GLY A 69 10.86 15.15 10.18
CA GLY A 69 9.72 15.79 10.84
C GLY A 69 8.72 16.40 9.85
N ALA A 70 9.20 17.12 8.83
CA ALA A 70 8.32 17.65 7.79
C ALA A 70 7.60 16.54 7.00
N ASN A 71 8.31 15.44 6.70
CA ASN A 71 7.74 14.28 6.02
C ASN A 71 6.75 13.52 6.91
N PHE A 72 7.03 13.38 8.20
CA PHE A 72 6.12 12.74 9.15
C PHE A 72 4.84 13.55 9.33
N ARG A 73 4.95 14.87 9.47
CA ARG A 73 3.78 15.74 9.48
C ARG A 73 2.97 15.60 8.19
N ARG A 74 3.61 15.64 7.01
CA ARG A 74 2.90 15.44 5.73
C ARG A 74 2.23 14.08 5.65
N SER A 75 2.92 13.02 6.10
CA SER A 75 2.39 11.66 6.11
C SER A 75 1.17 11.56 7.04
N PHE A 76 1.26 12.15 8.23
CA PHE A 76 0.15 12.25 9.19
C PHE A 76 -1.07 12.99 8.59
N LEU A 77 -0.87 14.18 8.03
CA LEU A 77 -1.94 14.97 7.40
C LEU A 77 -2.60 14.20 6.24
N LYS A 78 -1.79 13.51 5.42
CA LYS A 78 -2.27 12.66 4.34
C LYS A 78 -3.10 11.51 4.89
N THR A 79 -2.62 10.82 5.94
CA THR A 79 -3.35 9.71 6.58
C THR A 79 -4.71 10.17 7.11
N ILE A 80 -4.79 11.29 7.82
CA ILE A 80 -6.07 11.86 8.27
C ILE A 80 -7.02 12.10 7.11
N SER A 81 -6.53 12.73 6.05
CA SER A 81 -7.33 13.02 4.86
C SER A 81 -7.84 11.75 4.19
N THR A 82 -6.97 10.73 4.05
CA THR A 82 -7.34 9.42 3.51
C THR A 82 -8.42 8.74 4.35
N LEU A 83 -8.26 8.71 5.68
CA LEU A 83 -9.23 8.06 6.58
C LEU A 83 -10.59 8.76 6.54
N ASN A 84 -10.62 10.09 6.57
CA ASN A 84 -11.87 10.85 6.43
C ASN A 84 -12.52 10.65 5.06
N GLN A 85 -11.73 10.61 3.98
CA GLN A 85 -12.26 10.32 2.64
C GLN A 85 -12.85 8.90 2.57
N ALA A 86 -12.20 7.90 3.16
CA ALA A 86 -12.72 6.53 3.21
C ALA A 86 -14.08 6.48 3.92
N GLN A 87 -14.22 7.15 5.07
CA GLN A 87 -15.50 7.21 5.78
C GLN A 87 -16.59 7.90 4.96
N LEU A 88 -16.30 9.03 4.31
CA LEU A 88 -17.26 9.71 3.45
C LEU A 88 -17.70 8.84 2.26
N MET A 89 -16.77 8.10 1.64
CA MET A 89 -17.10 7.12 0.59
C MET A 89 -17.97 5.99 1.13
N ALA A 90 -17.67 5.48 2.31
CA ALA A 90 -18.44 4.44 2.96
C ALA A 90 -19.86 4.91 3.31
N MET A 91 -20.03 6.15 3.78
CA MET A 91 -21.36 6.73 4.00
C MET A 91 -22.17 6.80 2.72
N ALA A 92 -21.54 7.21 1.60
CA ALA A 92 -22.19 7.24 0.31
C ALA A 92 -22.55 5.84 -0.21
N LYS A 93 -21.81 4.80 0.18
CA LYS A 93 -22.03 3.40 -0.24
C LYS A 93 -23.07 2.66 0.62
N ASN A 94 -23.15 2.99 1.91
CA ASN A 94 -23.99 2.30 2.89
C ASN A 94 -25.22 3.13 3.32
N ASP A 95 -25.66 4.07 2.48
CA ASP A 95 -26.80 4.96 2.76
C ASP A 95 -26.72 5.70 4.11
N GLY A 96 -25.50 5.99 4.56
CA GLY A 96 -25.24 6.76 5.79
C GLY A 96 -25.33 5.96 7.10
N GLU A 97 -25.54 4.64 7.06
CA GLU A 97 -25.72 3.84 8.28
C GLU A 97 -24.46 3.04 8.65
N PHE A 98 -23.98 3.27 9.88
CA PHE A 98 -23.06 2.37 10.57
C PHE A 98 -23.71 1.88 11.86
N THR A 99 -23.64 0.59 12.12
CA THR A 99 -24.36 -0.02 13.26
C THR A 99 -23.58 0.03 14.57
N ASN A 100 -22.24 0.01 14.50
CA ASN A 100 -21.35 0.05 15.66
C ASN A 100 -19.94 0.52 15.26
N SER A 101 -19.05 0.69 16.23
CA SER A 101 -17.65 1.12 16.03
C SER A 101 -16.86 0.16 15.13
N ASP A 102 -17.10 -1.14 15.24
CA ASP A 102 -16.42 -2.14 14.39
C ASP A 102 -16.89 -2.06 12.93
N ASP A 103 -18.14 -1.64 12.70
CA ASP A 103 -18.70 -1.39 11.37
C ASP A 103 -18.06 -0.15 10.74
N ILE A 104 -17.89 0.92 11.53
CA ILE A 104 -17.15 2.12 11.11
C ILE A 104 -15.70 1.76 10.79
N TRP A 105 -15.06 0.91 11.58
CA TRP A 105 -13.69 0.47 11.31
C TRP A 105 -13.59 -0.39 10.04
N ASN A 106 -14.42 -1.43 9.93
CA ASN A 106 -14.32 -2.40 8.84
C ASN A 106 -14.89 -1.83 7.53
N LYS A 107 -16.15 -1.40 7.53
CA LYS A 107 -16.80 -0.84 6.33
C LYS A 107 -16.39 0.61 6.10
N GLY A 108 -16.36 1.43 7.16
CA GLY A 108 -16.03 2.85 7.05
C GLY A 108 -14.59 3.09 6.61
N ILE A 109 -13.63 2.35 7.15
CA ILE A 109 -12.21 2.58 6.91
C ILE A 109 -11.57 1.50 6.05
N LYS A 110 -11.58 0.23 6.46
CA LYS A 110 -10.78 -0.81 5.76
C LYS A 110 -11.21 -1.05 4.33
N GLU A 111 -12.51 -1.21 4.10
CA GLU A 111 -13.06 -1.52 2.77
C GLU A 111 -12.98 -0.32 1.80
N ASN A 112 -12.92 0.90 2.33
CA ASN A 112 -12.93 2.13 1.53
C ASN A 112 -11.56 2.84 1.48
N THR A 113 -10.53 2.27 2.11
CA THR A 113 -9.16 2.75 1.96
C THR A 113 -8.43 1.86 0.97
N ALA A 114 -7.87 2.46 -0.08
CA ALA A 114 -7.13 1.72 -1.10
C ALA A 114 -5.86 1.07 -0.52
N GLU A 115 -5.54 -0.15 -0.99
CA GLU A 115 -4.25 -0.82 -0.74
C GLU A 115 -3.93 -1.05 0.75
N VAL A 116 -4.94 -1.46 1.52
CA VAL A 116 -4.80 -1.83 2.93
C VAL A 116 -4.31 -3.27 3.10
N VAL A 117 -3.32 -3.45 3.97
CA VAL A 117 -2.95 -4.77 4.52
C VAL A 117 -3.41 -4.85 5.97
N VAL A 118 -4.21 -5.86 6.31
CA VAL A 118 -4.63 -6.09 7.70
C VAL A 118 -3.42 -6.55 8.52
N ILE A 119 -3.19 -5.91 9.65
CA ILE A 119 -2.17 -6.27 10.64
C ILE A 119 -2.85 -6.55 11.99
N PRO A 120 -2.17 -7.19 12.96
CA PRO A 120 -2.72 -7.32 14.30
C PRO A 120 -3.17 -5.96 14.84
N GLU A 121 -4.41 -5.91 15.34
CA GLU A 121 -5.02 -4.71 15.94
C GLU A 121 -5.13 -3.50 14.98
N GLY A 122 -4.98 -3.68 13.65
CA GLY A 122 -4.83 -2.51 12.79
C GLY A 122 -4.82 -2.76 11.30
N ILE A 123 -4.34 -1.74 10.59
CA ILE A 123 -4.06 -1.76 9.16
C ILE A 123 -2.70 -1.14 8.86
N ARG A 124 -2.11 -1.57 7.75
CA ARG A 124 -0.97 -0.93 7.12
C ARG A 124 -1.38 -0.39 5.76
N LEU A 125 -1.10 0.88 5.53
CA LEU A 125 -1.34 1.58 4.27
C LEU A 125 -0.17 1.36 3.30
N SER A 126 -0.40 1.57 2.00
CA SER A 126 0.64 1.37 0.98
C SER A 126 1.85 2.30 1.10
N ASN A 127 1.69 3.44 1.77
CA ASN A 127 2.79 4.35 2.09
C ASN A 127 3.62 3.92 3.33
N GLY A 128 3.34 2.75 3.91
CA GLY A 128 4.05 2.21 5.06
C GLY A 128 3.57 2.72 6.42
N VAL A 129 2.55 3.58 6.45
CA VAL A 129 1.90 4.02 7.69
C VAL A 129 1.12 2.85 8.28
N GLU A 130 1.23 2.66 9.59
CA GLU A 130 0.43 1.68 10.32
C GLU A 130 -0.54 2.40 11.25
N VAL A 131 -1.78 1.92 11.27
CA VAL A 131 -2.88 2.47 12.09
C VAL A 131 -3.42 1.35 12.95
N LYS A 132 -3.27 1.48 14.27
CA LYS A 132 -3.90 0.60 15.25
C LYS A 132 -5.25 1.15 15.66
N TYR A 133 -6.19 0.24 15.84
CA TYR A 133 -7.57 0.49 16.24
C TYR A 133 -7.81 -0.07 17.64
N GLU A 134 -8.26 0.80 18.53
CA GLU A 134 -8.70 0.44 19.87
C GLU A 134 -10.14 0.89 20.07
N LYS A 135 -11.06 -0.07 20.18
CA LYS A 135 -12.47 0.21 20.42
C LYS A 135 -12.67 0.81 21.81
N LEU A 136 -13.25 2.01 21.87
CA LEU A 136 -13.60 2.67 23.13
C LEU A 136 -15.06 2.41 23.51
N ARG A 137 -15.95 2.31 22.52
CA ARG A 137 -17.39 2.08 22.70
C ARG A 137 -17.96 1.18 21.63
N GLU A 138 -19.11 0.57 21.90
CA GLU A 138 -19.84 -0.18 20.88
C GLU A 138 -20.50 0.75 19.87
N SER A 139 -21.08 1.86 20.30
CA SER A 139 -21.65 2.88 19.41
C SER A 139 -21.25 4.29 19.87
N CYS A 140 -21.27 5.24 18.94
CA CYS A 140 -21.09 6.66 19.23
C CYS A 140 -21.81 7.53 18.19
N GLU A 141 -22.06 8.78 18.57
CA GLU A 141 -22.68 9.79 17.69
C GLU A 141 -21.62 10.53 16.86
N PRO A 142 -21.98 11.12 15.71
CA PRO A 142 -21.09 12.04 15.00
C PRO A 142 -20.66 13.22 15.85
N ASN A 143 -19.40 13.64 15.71
CA ASN A 143 -18.86 14.77 16.45
C ASN A 143 -19.30 16.13 15.86
N TYR A 144 -20.52 16.55 16.16
CA TYR A 144 -21.04 17.86 15.75
C TYR A 144 -20.51 19.03 16.59
N SER A 145 -20.12 18.77 17.85
CA SER A 145 -19.70 19.80 18.81
C SER A 145 -18.30 20.35 18.54
N LYS A 146 -17.52 19.70 17.66
CA LYS A 146 -16.08 19.95 17.44
C LYS A 146 -15.23 19.83 18.71
N ASN A 147 -15.79 19.25 19.78
CA ASN A 147 -15.09 18.97 21.03
C ASN A 147 -14.86 17.46 21.12
N ALA A 148 -13.79 17.00 20.49
CA ALA A 148 -13.43 15.59 20.40
C ALA A 148 -12.78 15.12 21.72
N SER A 149 -13.28 14.02 22.27
CA SER A 149 -12.77 13.40 23.49
C SER A 149 -12.88 11.88 23.44
N GLU A 150 -12.00 11.18 24.16
CA GLU A 150 -12.13 9.73 24.37
C GLU A 150 -13.48 9.36 25.02
N SER A 151 -14.06 10.27 25.81
CA SER A 151 -15.37 10.12 26.43
C SER A 151 -16.56 10.16 25.46
N THR A 152 -16.34 10.54 24.19
CA THR A 152 -17.41 10.62 23.17
C THR A 152 -17.11 9.84 21.89
N ALA A 153 -15.84 9.52 21.60
CA ALA A 153 -15.43 8.79 20.40
C ALA A 153 -15.85 7.31 20.34
N CYS A 154 -15.91 6.74 19.13
CA CYS A 154 -16.16 5.32 18.92
C CYS A 154 -14.90 4.50 19.21
N ALA A 155 -13.74 4.99 18.77
CA ALA A 155 -12.46 4.33 18.93
C ALA A 155 -11.32 5.33 18.99
N MET A 156 -10.20 4.88 19.54
CA MET A 156 -8.91 5.55 19.44
C MET A 156 -8.11 4.91 18.32
N LEU A 157 -7.51 5.75 17.48
CA LEU A 157 -6.61 5.34 16.41
C LEU A 157 -5.19 5.79 16.76
N THR A 158 -4.27 4.84 16.90
CA THR A 158 -2.85 5.15 17.03
C THR A 158 -2.21 5.05 15.66
N ILE A 159 -1.66 6.15 15.16
CA ILE A 159 -1.01 6.21 13.85
C ILE A 159 0.50 6.26 14.07
N ASP A 160 1.20 5.36 13.40
CA ASP A 160 2.65 5.39 13.28
C ASP A 160 3.03 5.59 11.81
N VAL A 161 3.54 6.77 11.47
CA VAL A 161 3.83 7.12 10.08
C VAL A 161 5.13 6.51 9.55
N ASN A 162 5.93 5.92 10.43
CA ASN A 162 7.13 5.15 10.08
C ASN A 162 6.86 3.62 10.16
N GLY A 163 5.76 3.22 10.81
CA GLY A 163 5.34 1.86 11.04
C GLY A 163 5.81 1.36 12.41
N PHE A 164 4.94 0.63 13.12
CA PHE A 164 5.17 0.24 14.52
C PHE A 164 6.41 -0.65 14.72
N SER A 165 6.82 -1.34 13.66
CA SER A 165 7.96 -2.25 13.64
C SER A 165 9.33 -1.57 13.46
N LYS A 166 9.38 -0.27 13.09
CA LYS A 166 10.61 0.42 12.67
C LYS A 166 11.19 1.39 13.71
N GLY A 167 11.09 1.04 14.99
CA GLY A 167 11.39 1.94 16.10
C GLY A 167 12.77 2.64 16.09
N PRO A 168 12.95 3.66 16.95
CA PRO A 168 12.11 3.97 18.12
C PRO A 168 10.91 4.87 17.82
N ASN A 169 9.71 4.37 18.14
CA ASN A 169 8.46 5.10 17.93
C ASN A 169 8.22 6.08 19.07
N THR A 170 8.01 7.34 18.73
CA THR A 170 7.90 8.46 19.67
C THR A 170 6.66 9.29 19.37
N MET A 171 5.92 9.68 20.42
CA MET A 171 4.79 10.59 20.28
C MET A 171 5.24 11.94 19.73
N SER A 172 4.54 12.44 18.72
CA SER A 172 4.76 13.75 18.14
C SER A 172 4.18 14.84 19.04
N THR A 173 4.88 15.96 19.14
CA THR A 173 4.36 17.19 19.74
C THR A 173 4.37 18.32 18.72
N SER A 174 3.62 19.40 18.99
CA SER A 174 3.59 20.58 18.13
C SER A 174 4.95 21.25 17.96
N THR A 175 5.85 21.05 18.93
CA THR A 175 7.23 21.59 18.93
C THR A 175 8.26 20.58 18.43
N LYS A 176 7.98 19.27 18.53
CA LYS A 176 8.88 18.20 18.09
C LYS A 176 8.07 17.13 17.35
N ILE A 177 8.07 17.25 16.03
CA ILE A 177 7.41 16.27 15.16
C ILE A 177 8.19 14.96 15.14
N ALA A 178 7.52 13.86 15.48
CA ALA A 178 8.03 12.50 15.46
C ALA A 178 7.13 11.62 14.59
N ASP A 179 7.05 10.32 14.86
CA ASP A 179 6.37 9.33 14.02
C ASP A 179 5.01 8.85 14.55
N ARG A 180 4.71 9.02 15.85
CA ARG A 180 3.44 8.56 16.42
C ARG A 180 2.46 9.71 16.71
N TYR A 181 1.17 9.45 16.48
CA TYR A 181 0.05 10.37 16.68
C TYR A 181 -1.18 9.62 17.20
N THR A 182 -2.02 10.29 17.98
CA THR A 182 -3.30 9.76 18.44
C THR A 182 -4.48 10.53 17.86
N LEU A 183 -5.47 9.82 17.34
CA LEU A 183 -6.72 10.37 16.82
C LEU A 183 -7.92 9.63 17.39
N LEU A 184 -9.07 10.27 17.25
CA LEU A 184 -10.37 9.74 17.61
C LEU A 184 -11.19 9.47 16.36
N MET A 185 -11.82 8.29 16.33
CA MET A 185 -12.74 7.88 15.29
C MET A 185 -14.18 8.14 15.74
N TYR A 186 -14.96 8.80 14.88
CA TYR A 186 -16.41 8.97 14.94
C TYR A 186 -17.02 8.40 13.66
N PRO A 187 -18.36 8.28 13.53
CA PRO A 187 -18.99 7.65 12.36
C PRO A 187 -18.61 8.32 11.03
N ILE A 188 -18.40 9.62 11.03
CA ILE A 188 -18.22 10.42 9.80
C ILE A 188 -16.89 11.16 9.75
N SER A 189 -16.05 11.00 10.77
CA SER A 189 -14.82 11.76 10.90
C SER A 189 -13.77 11.07 11.76
N VAL A 190 -12.52 11.25 11.37
CA VAL A 190 -11.34 10.99 12.20
C VAL A 190 -10.68 12.33 12.52
N VAL A 191 -10.60 12.66 13.81
CA VAL A 191 -10.15 13.98 14.30
C VAL A 191 -9.20 13.84 15.49
N PRO A 192 -8.30 14.81 15.73
CA PRO A 192 -7.49 14.83 16.94
C PRO A 192 -8.35 15.11 18.17
N ILE A 193 -7.81 14.77 19.36
CA ILE A 193 -8.42 15.14 20.64
C ILE A 193 -8.36 16.67 20.77
N THR A 194 -9.45 17.30 21.22
CA THR A 194 -9.47 18.75 21.40
C THR A 194 -8.46 19.18 22.47
N GLY A 195 -7.65 20.18 22.14
CA GLY A 195 -6.54 20.69 22.93
C GLY A 195 -5.24 19.89 22.82
N SER A 196 -5.20 18.79 22.05
CA SER A 196 -4.01 17.93 21.96
C SER A 196 -2.91 18.53 21.09
N GLU A 197 -1.73 17.93 21.18
CA GLU A 197 -0.60 18.32 20.32
C GLU A 197 -0.89 18.03 18.84
N GLU A 198 -1.60 16.94 18.54
CA GLU A 198 -2.05 16.60 17.19
C GLU A 198 -3.02 17.64 16.61
N GLU A 199 -3.91 18.21 17.44
CA GLU A 199 -4.78 19.30 17.00
C GLU A 199 -3.95 20.54 16.60
N LYS A 200 -2.94 20.90 17.40
CA LYS A 200 -2.03 22.01 17.09
C LYS A 200 -1.19 21.74 15.83
N ILE A 201 -0.85 20.48 15.55
CA ILE A 201 -0.11 20.07 14.35
C ILE A 201 -0.99 20.17 13.10
N LEU A 202 -2.27 19.77 13.22
CA LEU A 202 -3.27 19.76 12.16
C LEU A 202 -3.76 21.17 11.83
N TYR A 203 -4.05 21.96 12.87
CA TYR A 203 -4.50 23.34 12.80
C TYR A 203 -3.46 24.24 13.45
N PRO A 204 -2.32 24.52 12.77
CA PRO A 204 -1.34 25.43 13.31
C PRO A 204 -2.03 26.76 13.57
N GLN A 205 -2.07 27.18 14.84
CA GLN A 205 -2.52 28.51 15.21
C GLN A 205 -1.70 29.48 14.37
N GLY A 206 -2.38 30.26 13.52
CA GLY A 206 -1.71 31.21 12.66
C GLY A 206 -0.84 32.11 13.52
N THR A 207 0.48 32.10 13.30
CA THR A 207 1.31 33.23 13.68
C THR A 207 0.80 34.39 12.84
N SER A 208 -0.08 35.19 13.43
CA SER A 208 -0.32 36.55 12.97
C SER A 208 1.03 37.25 13.04
N ASN A 209 1.67 37.40 11.88
CA ASN A 209 2.74 38.37 11.67
C ASN A 209 2.09 39.67 11.21
#